data_AF-A0AAW2W200-F1
#
_entry.id   AF-A0AAW2W200-F1
#
_cell.length_a   1.000
_cell.length_b   1.000
_cell.length_c   1.000
_cell.angle_alpha   90.00
_cell.angle_beta   90.00
_cell.angle_gamma   90.00
#
_symmetry.space_group_name_H-M   'P 1'
#
loop_
_entity.id
_entity.type
_entity.pdbx_description
1 polymer ?
#
loop_
_entity_poly.entity_id
_entity_poly.type
_entity_poly.pdbx_seq_one_letter_code
_entity_poly.pdbx_strand_id
1 'polypeptide(L)'
;MNIGKLDFSIVTTESWCLILEFRCPTMLTQLHVFQFMLVPEDRKKDSFITSAGTFCYVAMPFGLKNAGATYQRLVDKIFHPQIGRNVEVYVDDMLVKSKSAGDHVADLDETFSVLRKYRLKLNPSKCVFGVRKGRFLGFMVTQRGIEANPLKIKAILDMKAPTGVNEVQWLTGMIAALNRFISEAVEKSLPFFKMLIKAKMFEWDAPC
;
A
#
# COMPACT_ATOMS: atom_id res chain seq x y z
N MET A 1 -10.44 7.55 -2.24
CA MET A 1 -9.17 6.81 -2.32
C MET A 1 -9.11 6.17 -3.70
N ASN A 2 -8.62 6.92 -4.70
CA ASN A 2 -8.62 6.48 -6.10
C ASN A 2 -7.43 5.55 -6.34
N ILE A 3 -7.70 4.24 -6.26
CA ILE A 3 -6.79 3.18 -6.71
C ILE A 3 -6.57 3.27 -8.24
N GLY A 4 -7.42 4.02 -8.96
CA GLY A 4 -7.34 4.23 -10.42
C GLY A 4 -6.21 5.14 -10.91
N LYS A 5 -5.28 5.58 -10.05
CA LYS A 5 -4.11 6.39 -10.45
C LYS A 5 -2.78 5.64 -10.42
N LEU A 6 -2.80 4.38 -10.01
CA LEU A 6 -1.66 3.50 -10.26
C LEU A 6 -1.80 3.05 -11.72
N ASP A 7 -1.02 3.67 -12.60
CA ASP A 7 -0.94 3.26 -14.00
C ASP A 7 -0.19 1.92 -14.07
N PHE A 8 -0.93 0.85 -13.80
CA PHE A 8 -0.42 -0.51 -13.67
C PHE A 8 -0.09 -1.17 -15.02
N SER A 9 -0.33 -0.46 -16.12
CA SER A 9 0.03 -0.81 -17.49
C SER A 9 1.54 -1.00 -17.70
N ILE A 10 2.37 -0.63 -16.71
CA ILE A 10 3.83 -0.60 -16.82
C ILE A 10 4.50 -1.88 -16.26
N VAL A 11 3.76 -2.77 -15.58
CA VAL A 11 4.31 -4.10 -15.19
C VAL A 11 4.22 -5.10 -16.36
N THR A 12 3.39 -4.82 -17.37
CA THR A 12 2.96 -5.78 -18.40
C THR A 12 3.85 -5.86 -19.65
N THR A 13 4.95 -5.10 -19.75
CA THR A 13 5.78 -5.08 -20.96
C THR A 13 7.20 -5.62 -20.74
N GLU A 14 7.36 -6.90 -21.06
CA GLU A 14 8.59 -7.59 -21.53
C GLU A 14 9.91 -7.33 -20.78
N SER A 15 9.84 -7.09 -19.47
CA SER A 15 11.00 -6.68 -18.69
C SER A 15 11.29 -7.66 -17.55
N TRP A 16 12.56 -7.97 -17.35
CA TRP A 16 13.05 -8.67 -16.16
C TRP A 16 12.94 -7.72 -14.97
N CYS A 17 11.75 -7.60 -14.41
CA CYS A 17 11.52 -6.78 -13.23
C CYS A 17 12.04 -7.54 -12.00
N LEU A 18 13.26 -7.23 -11.58
CA LEU A 18 13.61 -7.39 -10.17
C LEU A 18 12.84 -6.32 -9.41
N ILE A 19 11.91 -6.79 -8.57
CA ILE A 19 11.02 -5.97 -7.79
C ILE A 19 11.67 -5.77 -6.44
N LEU A 20 11.87 -4.53 -6.07
CA LEU A 20 12.28 -4.16 -4.73
C LEU A 20 11.11 -3.57 -4.01
N GLU A 21 10.51 -4.34 -3.12
CA GLU A 21 9.51 -3.80 -2.21
C GLU A 21 10.24 -3.16 -1.03
N PHE A 22 10.24 -1.83 -1.01
CA PHE A 22 10.51 -1.07 0.19
C PHE A 22 9.21 -0.90 0.92
N ARG A 23 8.92 -1.82 1.83
CA ARG A 23 7.79 -1.67 2.70
C ARG A 23 8.21 -0.80 3.88
N CYS A 24 8.00 0.51 3.78
CA CYS A 24 7.94 1.29 5.01
C CYS A 24 6.68 0.78 5.72
N PRO A 25 6.82 0.15 6.88
CA PRO A 25 5.67 -0.34 7.56
C PRO A 25 4.92 0.87 8.07
N THR A 26 3.79 1.16 7.42
CA THR A 26 2.60 1.84 7.92
C THR A 26 2.87 2.85 9.02
N MET A 27 2.36 4.07 8.86
CA MET A 27 1.97 5.04 9.90
C MET A 27 2.00 4.59 11.40
N LEU A 28 1.65 3.35 11.75
CA LEU A 28 1.75 2.74 13.08
C LEU A 28 3.13 2.23 13.60
N THR A 29 4.22 2.17 12.82
CA THR A 29 5.56 1.79 13.37
C THR A 29 6.68 2.80 13.11
N GLN A 30 6.70 3.83 13.97
CA GLN A 30 7.85 4.43 14.69
C GLN A 30 9.01 5.20 14.03
N LEU A 31 9.30 5.22 12.72
CA LEU A 31 10.56 5.88 12.29
C LEU A 31 10.60 6.76 11.03
N HIS A 32 9.60 6.75 10.15
CA HIS A 32 9.70 7.60 8.94
C HIS A 32 9.24 9.03 9.17
N VAL A 33 8.13 9.24 9.88
CA VAL A 33 7.54 10.57 10.07
C VAL A 33 8.44 11.47 10.94
N PHE A 34 9.13 10.88 11.92
CA PHE A 34 10.12 11.57 12.75
C PHE A 34 11.38 12.02 12.01
N GLN A 35 11.59 11.61 10.75
CA GLN A 35 12.68 12.14 9.92
C GLN A 35 12.36 13.54 9.38
N PHE A 36 11.09 13.96 9.45
CA PHE A 36 10.64 15.25 8.91
C PHE A 36 10.40 16.25 10.03
N MET A 37 11.14 17.34 9.97
CA MET A 37 11.05 18.41 10.95
C MET A 37 9.74 19.18 10.79
N LEU A 38 9.09 19.48 11.91
CA LEU A 38 7.97 20.42 11.92
C LEU A 38 8.49 21.85 11.75
N VAL A 39 7.70 22.61 11.00
CA VAL A 39 7.81 24.06 10.89
C VAL A 39 7.75 24.66 12.30
N PRO A 40 8.74 25.47 12.75
CA PRO A 40 8.84 25.96 14.12
C PRO A 40 7.56 26.60 14.65
N GLU A 41 6.83 27.30 13.79
CA GLU A 41 5.57 28.00 14.09
C GLU A 41 4.43 27.03 14.43
N ASP A 42 4.43 25.83 13.83
CA ASP A 42 3.40 24.83 14.02
C ASP A 42 3.67 23.89 15.21
N ARG A 43 4.90 23.83 15.73
CA ARG A 43 5.28 22.92 16.82
C ARG A 43 4.43 23.07 18.08
N LYS A 44 3.97 24.30 18.37
CA LYS A 44 3.12 24.57 19.55
C LYS A 44 1.75 23.89 19.45
N LYS A 45 1.24 23.69 18.23
CA LYS A 45 -0.05 23.03 17.97
C LYS A 45 -0.02 21.54 18.28
N ASP A 46 1.17 20.94 18.16
CA ASP A 46 1.43 19.54 18.48
C ASP A 46 2.05 19.39 19.89
N SER A 47 1.59 20.20 20.85
CA SER A 47 2.01 20.09 22.24
C SER A 47 1.22 19.01 22.99
N PHE A 48 1.89 18.35 23.94
CA PHE A 48 1.30 17.35 24.81
C PHE A 48 1.74 17.58 26.25
N ILE A 49 0.88 17.16 27.20
CA ILE A 49 1.09 17.37 28.62
C ILE A 49 1.50 16.04 29.25
N THR A 50 2.54 16.08 30.07
CA THR A 50 2.96 14.98 30.93
C THR A 50 2.97 15.46 32.38
N SER A 51 3.11 14.55 33.35
CA SER A 51 3.28 14.92 34.76
C SER A 51 4.49 15.82 35.04
N ALA A 52 5.50 15.80 34.15
CA ALA A 52 6.70 16.63 34.26
C ALA A 52 6.57 18.00 33.56
N GLY A 53 5.48 18.24 32.83
CA GLY A 53 5.24 19.51 32.12
C GLY A 53 4.76 19.33 30.69
N THR A 54 4.71 20.45 29.97
CA THR A 54 4.25 20.53 28.58
C THR A 54 5.42 20.43 27.61
N PHE A 55 5.36 19.48 26.69
CA PHE A 55 6.36 19.25 25.66
C PHE A 55 5.74 19.47 24.27
N CYS A 56 6.59 19.74 23.28
CA CYS A 56 6.17 19.83 21.88
C CYS A 56 7.05 18.94 21.00
N TYR A 57 6.46 18.43 19.93
CA TYR A 57 7.20 17.67 18.95
C TYR A 57 8.06 18.59 18.06
N VAL A 58 9.31 18.18 17.83
CA VAL A 58 10.24 18.87 16.92
C VAL A 58 10.15 18.30 15.51
N ALA A 59 9.88 17.00 15.42
CA ALA A 59 9.62 16.29 14.18
C ALA A 59 8.17 15.81 14.14
N MET A 60 7.65 15.58 12.95
CA MET A 60 6.24 15.33 12.73
C MET A 60 5.77 14.08 13.50
N PRO A 61 4.84 14.23 14.47
CA PRO A 61 4.38 13.12 15.28
C PRO A 61 3.39 12.24 14.52
N PHE A 62 3.19 11.05 15.06
CA PHE A 62 2.12 10.18 14.62
C PHE A 62 0.74 10.78 14.92
N GLY A 63 -0.26 10.43 14.11
CA GLY A 63 -1.66 10.83 14.31
C GLY A 63 -2.07 12.13 13.61
N LEU A 64 -1.13 12.85 12.98
CA LEU A 64 -1.50 14.01 12.17
C LEU A 64 -2.20 13.59 10.88
N LYS A 65 -3.39 14.16 10.66
CA LYS A 65 -4.23 13.88 9.48
C LYS A 65 -3.49 14.06 8.14
N ASN A 66 -2.59 15.03 8.08
CA ASN A 66 -1.87 15.39 6.85
C ASN A 66 -0.47 14.78 6.74
N ALA A 67 -0.02 13.96 7.70
CA ALA A 67 1.34 13.41 7.69
C ALA A 67 1.62 12.61 6.41
N GLY A 68 0.69 11.73 6.02
CA GLY A 68 0.83 10.92 4.81
C GLY A 68 0.85 11.76 3.53
N ALA A 69 0.04 12.81 3.45
CA ALA A 69 0.02 13.71 2.30
C ALA A 69 1.32 14.52 2.17
N THR A 70 1.87 14.98 3.30
CA THR A 70 3.17 15.67 3.32
C THR A 70 4.30 14.74 2.90
N TYR A 71 4.28 13.49 3.37
CA TYR A 71 5.25 12.47 2.94
C TYR A 71 5.17 12.21 1.44
N GLN A 72 3.97 11.97 0.91
CA GLN A 72 3.77 11.75 -0.52
C GLN A 72 4.30 12.91 -1.36
N ARG A 73 4.01 14.17 -0.97
CA ARG A 73 4.51 15.36 -1.68
C ARG A 73 6.03 15.45 -1.71
N LEU A 74 6.71 15.03 -0.63
CA LEU A 74 8.16 14.99 -0.59
C LEU A 74 8.70 13.93 -1.53
N VAL A 75 8.19 12.70 -1.42
CA VAL A 75 8.59 11.57 -2.26
C VAL A 75 8.39 11.90 -3.74
N ASP A 76 7.22 12.43 -4.10
CA ASP A 76 6.90 12.86 -5.46
C ASP A 76 7.92 13.88 -5.98
N LYS A 77 8.38 14.79 -5.12
CA LYS A 77 9.35 15.83 -5.47
C LYS A 77 10.76 15.26 -5.67
N ILE A 78 11.23 14.40 -4.76
CA ILE A 78 12.61 13.89 -4.80
C ILE A 78 12.80 12.78 -5.84
N PHE A 79 11.75 11.98 -6.09
CA PHE A 79 11.76 10.90 -7.09
C PHE A 79 11.09 11.29 -8.40
N HIS A 80 10.67 12.55 -8.58
CA HIS A 80 10.09 13.05 -9.83
C HIS A 80 10.79 12.56 -11.12
N PRO A 81 12.14 12.55 -11.24
CA PRO A 81 12.79 12.07 -12.46
C PRO A 81 12.76 10.54 -12.65
N GLN A 82 12.47 9.78 -11.59
CA GLN A 82 12.48 8.31 -11.55
C GLN A 82 11.06 7.71 -11.53
N ILE A 83 10.07 8.45 -11.04
CA ILE A 83 8.67 8.04 -10.98
C ILE A 83 8.17 7.68 -12.39
N GLY A 84 7.58 6.49 -12.51
CA GLY A 84 7.08 5.93 -13.78
C GLY A 84 8.14 5.29 -14.66
N ARG A 85 9.42 5.67 -14.52
CA ARG A 85 10.55 5.07 -15.27
C ARG A 85 11.03 3.79 -14.61
N ASN A 86 11.68 3.91 -13.46
CA ASN A 86 12.25 2.80 -12.69
C ASN A 86 11.74 2.75 -11.26
N VAL A 87 11.06 3.80 -10.77
CA VAL A 87 10.48 3.84 -9.43
C VAL A 87 8.96 4.04 -9.51
N GLU A 88 8.23 3.33 -8.66
CA GLU A 88 6.82 3.57 -8.36
C GLU A 88 6.70 3.77 -6.85
N VAL A 89 6.06 4.85 -6.41
CA VAL A 89 5.87 5.09 -4.98
C VAL A 89 4.41 5.32 -4.63
N TYR A 90 3.98 4.68 -3.55
CA TYR A 90 2.63 4.81 -3.02
C TYR A 90 2.65 4.90 -1.50
N VAL A 91 2.49 6.12 -1.00
CA VAL A 91 2.60 6.44 0.43
C VAL A 91 3.84 5.77 1.00
N ASP A 92 3.69 4.76 1.84
CA ASP A 92 4.78 4.09 2.55
C ASP A 92 5.48 2.98 1.71
N ASP A 93 4.92 2.58 0.57
CA ASP A 93 5.46 1.48 -0.24
C ASP A 93 6.16 2.03 -1.49
N MET A 94 7.44 1.72 -1.66
CA MET A 94 8.21 2.04 -2.87
C MET A 94 8.63 0.76 -3.59
N LEU A 95 8.49 0.79 -4.91
CA LEU A 95 8.85 -0.26 -5.83
C LEU A 95 9.91 0.25 -6.80
N VAL A 96 11.05 -0.43 -6.88
CA VAL A 96 12.01 -0.23 -7.97
C VAL A 96 11.87 -1.37 -8.96
N LYS A 97 11.79 -1.04 -10.25
CA LYS A 97 11.68 -1.97 -11.37
C LYS A 97 12.68 -1.60 -12.45
N SER A 98 13.13 -2.60 -13.19
CA SER A 98 14.11 -2.44 -14.27
C SER A 98 13.71 -3.26 -15.48
N LYS A 99 14.15 -2.83 -16.66
CA LYS A 99 13.87 -3.54 -17.92
C LYS A 99 14.65 -4.84 -18.04
N SER A 100 15.91 -4.80 -17.63
CA SER A 100 16.81 -5.94 -17.60
C SER A 100 17.39 -6.14 -16.20
N ALA A 101 17.82 -7.37 -15.92
CA ALA A 101 18.53 -7.65 -14.67
C ALA A 101 19.90 -6.94 -14.61
N GLY A 102 20.52 -6.67 -15.75
CA GLY A 102 21.81 -5.96 -15.83
C GLY A 102 21.70 -4.49 -15.45
N ASP A 103 20.60 -3.84 -15.81
CA ASP A 103 20.35 -2.42 -15.49
C ASP A 103 19.91 -2.23 -14.02
N HIS A 104 19.44 -3.29 -13.37
CA HIS A 104 18.82 -3.19 -12.05
C HIS A 104 19.76 -2.68 -10.97
N VAL A 105 21.04 -3.04 -11.04
CA VAL A 105 22.05 -2.53 -10.10
C VAL A 105 22.26 -1.02 -10.28
N ALA A 106 22.22 -0.53 -11.52
CA ALA A 106 22.35 0.89 -11.81
C ALA A 106 21.11 1.69 -11.37
N ASP A 107 19.91 1.18 -11.64
CA ASP A 107 18.65 1.78 -11.18
C ASP A 107 18.57 1.84 -9.64
N LEU A 108 19.07 0.78 -8.99
CA LEU A 108 19.23 0.71 -7.54
C LEU A 108 20.16 1.77 -6.99
N ASP A 109 21.34 1.91 -7.59
CA ASP A 109 22.32 2.89 -7.11
C ASP A 109 21.84 4.33 -7.30
N GLU A 110 21.11 4.60 -8.39
CA GLU A 110 20.45 5.89 -8.59
C GLU A 110 19.39 6.16 -7.50
N THR A 111 18.54 5.17 -7.22
CA THR A 111 17.51 5.26 -6.18
C THR A 111 18.15 5.48 -4.80
N PHE A 112 19.17 4.69 -4.45
CA PHE A 112 19.88 4.82 -3.18
C PHE A 112 20.65 6.13 -3.07
N SER A 113 21.18 6.66 -4.17
CA SER A 113 21.84 7.96 -4.18
C SER A 113 20.88 9.09 -3.84
N VAL A 114 19.63 9.05 -4.34
CA VAL A 114 18.58 9.98 -3.94
C VAL A 114 18.24 9.82 -2.45
N LEU A 115 18.04 8.59 -1.98
CA LEU A 115 17.75 8.32 -0.56
C LEU A 115 18.86 8.87 0.37
N ARG A 116 20.13 8.62 0.02
CA ARG A 116 21.30 9.13 0.75
C ARG A 116 21.35 10.66 0.75
N LYS A 117 21.12 11.29 -0.41
CA LYS A 117 21.10 12.75 -0.57
C LYS A 117 20.08 13.42 0.35
N TYR A 118 18.88 12.85 0.46
CA TYR A 118 17.80 13.37 1.30
C TYR A 118 17.75 12.75 2.71
N ARG A 119 18.75 11.94 3.08
CA ARG A 119 18.88 11.26 4.38
C ARG A 119 17.67 10.41 4.76
N LEU A 120 16.96 9.87 3.77
CA LEU A 120 15.85 8.96 3.98
C LEU A 120 16.38 7.58 4.33
N LYS A 121 15.87 7.01 5.43
CA LYS A 121 16.31 5.71 5.94
C LYS A 121 15.25 4.64 5.70
N LEU A 122 15.64 3.60 4.97
CA LEU A 122 14.82 2.41 4.76
C LEU A 122 14.93 1.44 5.95
N ASN A 123 13.93 0.58 6.13
CA ASN A 123 13.98 -0.52 7.10
C ASN A 123 14.49 -1.80 6.41
N PRO A 124 15.73 -2.26 6.66
CA PRO A 124 16.30 -3.40 5.96
C PRO A 124 15.50 -4.69 6.11
N SER A 125 14.87 -4.91 7.27
CA SER A 125 14.05 -6.12 7.54
C SER A 125 12.80 -6.23 6.67
N LYS A 126 12.40 -5.12 6.03
CA LYS A 126 11.20 -5.02 5.19
C LYS A 126 11.53 -4.72 3.73
N CYS A 127 12.82 -4.66 3.41
CA CYS A 127 13.30 -4.54 2.04
C CYS A 127 13.50 -5.95 1.47
N VAL A 128 12.92 -6.21 0.31
CA VAL A 128 13.13 -7.47 -0.41
C VAL A 128 13.95 -7.16 -1.66
N PHE A 129 15.08 -7.85 -1.84
CA PHE A 129 15.98 -7.60 -2.96
C PHE A 129 16.02 -8.70 -4.02
N GLY A 130 16.07 -8.30 -5.29
CA GLY A 130 16.36 -9.20 -6.40
C GLY A 130 15.30 -10.26 -6.67
N VAL A 131 14.02 -9.98 -6.43
CA VAL A 131 12.94 -10.95 -6.64
C VAL A 131 12.22 -10.75 -7.97
N ARG A 132 11.89 -11.84 -8.67
CA ARG A 132 11.08 -11.82 -9.91
C ARG A 132 9.57 -11.72 -9.64
N LYS A 133 9.17 -12.02 -8.40
CA LYS A 133 7.81 -11.95 -7.89
C LYS A 133 7.85 -11.39 -6.48
N GLY A 134 7.08 -10.33 -6.24
CA GLY A 134 7.03 -9.65 -4.95
C GLY A 134 5.60 -9.36 -4.53
N ARG A 135 5.39 -9.09 -3.24
CA ARG A 135 4.16 -8.44 -2.79
C ARG A 135 4.32 -6.94 -3.03
N PHE A 136 3.23 -6.22 -3.31
CA PHE A 136 3.22 -4.76 -3.33
C PHE A 136 1.78 -4.29 -3.13
N LEU A 137 1.53 -3.39 -2.17
CA LEU A 137 0.18 -2.89 -1.84
C LEU A 137 -0.87 -4.00 -1.61
N GLY A 138 -0.42 -5.16 -1.13
CA GLY A 138 -1.28 -6.33 -0.89
C GLY A 138 -1.69 -7.13 -2.13
N PHE A 139 -1.08 -6.85 -3.29
CA PHE A 139 -1.15 -7.65 -4.51
C PHE A 139 0.16 -8.40 -4.75
N MET A 140 0.15 -9.40 -5.63
CA MET A 140 1.36 -10.05 -6.10
C MET A 140 1.77 -9.41 -7.43
N VAL A 141 2.99 -8.92 -7.51
CA VAL A 141 3.55 -8.34 -8.74
C VAL A 141 4.49 -9.39 -9.34
N THR A 142 4.26 -9.72 -10.62
CA THR A 142 5.02 -10.72 -11.38
C THR A 142 5.40 -10.17 -12.75
N GLN A 143 6.24 -10.89 -13.49
CA GLN A 143 6.54 -10.58 -14.88
C GLN A 143 5.30 -10.55 -15.79
N ARG A 144 4.25 -11.31 -15.47
CA ARG A 144 3.01 -11.36 -16.25
C ARG A 144 2.04 -10.23 -15.89
N GLY A 145 2.42 -9.38 -14.94
CA GLY A 145 1.57 -8.33 -14.38
C GLY A 145 1.17 -8.63 -12.94
N ILE A 146 0.01 -8.10 -12.56
CA ILE A 146 -0.50 -8.17 -11.19
C ILE A 146 -1.37 -9.41 -11.04
N GLU A 147 -1.07 -10.20 -10.03
CA GLU A 147 -1.84 -11.36 -9.63
C GLU A 147 -2.52 -11.12 -8.28
N ALA A 148 -3.65 -11.80 -8.08
CA ALA A 148 -4.31 -11.86 -6.80
C ALA A 148 -3.39 -12.48 -5.75
N ASN A 149 -3.47 -11.98 -4.51
CA ASN A 149 -2.69 -12.54 -3.43
C ASN A 149 -3.25 -13.92 -3.03
N PRO A 150 -2.46 -15.01 -3.13
CA PRO A 150 -2.94 -16.36 -2.83
C PRO A 150 -3.42 -16.49 -1.38
N LEU A 151 -2.90 -15.69 -0.44
CA LEU A 151 -3.41 -15.68 0.94
C LEU A 151 -4.82 -15.11 1.03
N LYS A 152 -5.14 -14.08 0.24
CA LYS A 152 -6.49 -13.50 0.19
C LYS A 152 -7.47 -14.46 -0.47
N ILE A 153 -7.03 -15.15 -1.53
CA ILE A 153 -7.83 -16.19 -2.19
C ILE A 153 -8.10 -17.34 -1.22
N LYS A 154 -7.05 -17.85 -0.55
CA LYS A 154 -7.18 -18.93 0.42
C LYS A 154 -8.12 -18.56 1.57
N ALA A 155 -8.05 -17.32 2.07
CA ALA A 155 -8.97 -16.85 3.10
C ALA A 155 -10.45 -16.88 2.67
N ILE A 156 -10.75 -16.69 1.38
CA ILE A 156 -12.11 -16.86 0.83
C ILE A 156 -12.47 -18.33 0.70
N LEU A 157 -11.55 -19.15 0.15
CA LEU A 157 -11.79 -20.57 -0.07
C LEU A 157 -11.99 -21.35 1.25
N ASP A 158 -11.28 -20.96 2.30
CA ASP A 158 -11.36 -21.59 3.62
C ASP A 158 -12.50 -20.98 4.48
N MET A 159 -13.22 -19.99 3.96
CA MET A 159 -14.32 -19.33 4.68
C MET A 159 -15.54 -20.26 4.80
N LYS A 160 -16.18 -20.26 5.97
CA LYS A 160 -17.50 -20.89 6.14
C LYS A 160 -18.60 -19.98 5.59
N ALA A 161 -19.75 -20.58 5.26
CA ALA A 161 -20.92 -19.82 4.85
C ALA A 161 -21.25 -18.75 5.92
N PRO A 162 -21.40 -17.47 5.53
CA PRO A 162 -21.74 -16.40 6.45
C PRO A 162 -23.04 -16.67 7.20
N THR A 163 -23.00 -16.47 8.51
CA THR A 163 -24.13 -16.68 9.42
C THR A 163 -24.79 -15.37 9.88
N GLY A 164 -24.21 -14.22 9.49
CA GLY A 164 -24.78 -12.92 9.80
C GLY A 164 -24.33 -11.80 8.88
N VAL A 165 -25.01 -10.65 9.02
CA VAL A 165 -24.79 -9.45 8.19
C VAL A 165 -23.34 -8.96 8.22
N ASN A 166 -22.69 -9.01 9.39
CA ASN A 166 -21.29 -8.60 9.54
C ASN A 166 -20.33 -9.47 8.70
N GLU A 167 -20.58 -10.78 8.65
CA GLU A 167 -19.78 -11.73 7.87
C GLU A 167 -20.01 -11.54 6.37
N VAL A 168 -21.24 -11.20 5.96
CA VAL A 168 -21.53 -10.85 4.56
C VAL A 168 -20.90 -9.52 4.17
N GLN A 169 -20.90 -8.51 5.04
CA GLN A 169 -20.16 -7.27 4.81
C GLN A 169 -18.66 -7.52 4.67
N TRP A 170 -18.10 -8.38 5.52
CA TRP A 170 -16.69 -8.78 5.44
C TRP A 170 -16.38 -9.49 4.12
N LEU A 171 -17.18 -10.50 3.73
CA LEU A 171 -17.05 -11.21 2.46
C LEU A 171 -17.13 -10.24 1.28
N THR A 172 -18.10 -9.32 1.30
CA THR A 172 -18.30 -8.31 0.25
C THR A 172 -17.08 -7.38 0.14
N GLY A 173 -16.50 -6.97 1.27
CA GLY A 173 -15.26 -6.20 1.31
C GLY A 173 -14.06 -6.96 0.72
N MET A 174 -13.96 -8.28 0.97
CA MET A 174 -12.92 -9.10 0.38
C MET A 174 -13.09 -9.31 -1.12
N ILE A 175 -14.33 -9.58 -1.59
CA ILE A 175 -14.66 -9.69 -3.01
C ILE A 175 -14.35 -8.37 -3.72
N ALA A 176 -14.70 -7.22 -3.13
CA ALA A 176 -14.38 -5.91 -3.69
C ALA A 176 -12.87 -5.71 -3.89
N ALA A 177 -12.03 -6.21 -2.98
CA ALA A 177 -10.58 -6.16 -3.11
C ALA A 177 -10.03 -7.05 -4.25
N LEU A 178 -10.78 -8.08 -4.65
CA LEU A 178 -10.42 -9.01 -5.73
C LEU A 178 -11.23 -8.82 -7.01
N ASN A 179 -12.17 -7.86 -7.05
CA ASN A 179 -13.13 -7.66 -8.15
C ASN A 179 -12.44 -7.59 -9.52
N ARG A 180 -11.26 -6.99 -9.60
CA ARG A 180 -10.46 -6.90 -10.84
C ARG A 180 -9.99 -8.25 -11.42
N PHE A 181 -10.00 -9.32 -10.63
CA PHE A 181 -9.55 -10.67 -11.03
C PHE A 181 -10.71 -11.63 -11.26
N ILE A 182 -11.95 -11.21 -10.99
CA ILE A 182 -13.14 -12.05 -11.06
C ILE A 182 -14.01 -11.53 -12.21
N SER A 183 -14.20 -12.35 -13.25
CA SER A 183 -15.14 -12.01 -14.33
C SER A 183 -16.55 -11.88 -13.77
N GLU A 184 -17.23 -10.80 -14.14
CA GLU A 184 -18.61 -10.50 -13.72
C GLU A 184 -18.79 -10.53 -12.20
N ALA A 185 -17.78 -10.10 -11.43
CA ALA A 185 -17.85 -10.16 -9.97
C ALA A 185 -19.06 -9.38 -9.41
N VAL A 186 -19.45 -8.28 -10.06
CA VAL A 186 -20.64 -7.51 -9.68
C VAL A 186 -21.89 -8.36 -9.79
N GLU A 187 -22.10 -9.04 -10.92
CA GLU A 187 -23.27 -9.89 -11.14
C GLU A 187 -23.29 -11.07 -10.16
N LYS A 188 -22.13 -11.71 -9.96
CA LYS A 188 -21.97 -12.82 -9.02
C LYS A 188 -22.13 -12.43 -7.55
N SER A 189 -21.97 -11.15 -7.21
CA SER A 189 -22.15 -10.64 -5.84
C SER A 189 -23.48 -9.93 -5.59
N LEU A 190 -24.36 -9.83 -6.60
CA LEU A 190 -25.71 -9.29 -6.47
C LEU A 190 -26.52 -9.94 -5.33
N PRO A 191 -26.48 -11.28 -5.11
CA PRO A 191 -27.18 -11.90 -3.99
C PRO A 191 -26.75 -11.31 -2.63
N PHE A 192 -25.44 -11.12 -2.43
CA PHE A 192 -24.88 -10.54 -1.21
C PHE A 192 -25.33 -9.10 -0.98
N PHE A 193 -25.33 -8.27 -2.03
CA PHE A 193 -25.79 -6.89 -1.92
C PHE A 193 -27.28 -6.78 -1.58
N LYS A 194 -28.12 -7.66 -2.15
CA LYS A 194 -29.56 -7.72 -1.83
C LYS A 194 -29.80 -8.10 -0.36
N MET A 195 -28.99 -9.01 0.20
CA MET A 195 -29.05 -9.36 1.62
C MET A 195 -28.67 -8.19 2.54
N LEU A 196 -27.63 -7.43 2.19
CA LEU A 196 -27.20 -6.26 2.98
C LEU A 196 -28.27 -5.16 3.03
N ILE A 197 -29.08 -5.01 1.98
CA ILE A 197 -30.18 -4.04 1.93
C ILE A 197 -31.38 -4.51 2.78
N LYS A 198 -31.66 -5.82 2.84
CA LYS A 198 -32.80 -6.42 3.56
C LYS A 198 -32.49 -6.82 5.01
N ALA A 199 -31.69 -6.04 5.73
CA ALA A 199 -31.10 -6.35 7.05
C ALA A 199 -32.04 -6.87 8.18
N LYS A 200 -33.37 -6.93 7.98
CA LYS A 200 -34.35 -7.46 8.94
C LYS A 200 -34.56 -8.98 8.90
N MET A 201 -34.23 -9.68 7.83
CA MET A 201 -34.32 -11.15 7.74
C MET A 201 -33.09 -11.69 7.02
N PHE A 202 -32.07 -12.04 7.79
CA PHE A 202 -30.87 -12.67 7.28
C PHE A 202 -31.16 -14.16 7.03
N GLU A 203 -31.27 -14.55 5.76
CA GLU A 203 -31.33 -15.95 5.35
C GLU A 203 -30.28 -16.17 4.25
N TRP A 204 -29.37 -17.12 4.48
CA TRP A 204 -28.42 -17.56 3.47
C TRP A 204 -29.09 -18.63 2.61
N ASP A 205 -29.51 -18.26 1.40
CA ASP A 205 -30.31 -19.10 0.50
C ASP A 205 -29.46 -19.70 -0.65
N ALA A 206 -30.03 -20.64 -1.42
CA ALA A 206 -29.32 -21.31 -2.51
C ALA A 206 -28.75 -20.38 -3.62
N PRO A 207 -29.33 -19.20 -3.89
CA PRO A 207 -28.71 -18.17 -4.71
C PRO A 207 -27.40 -17.55 -4.17
N CYS A 208 -27.06 -17.76 -2.89
CA CYS A 208 -25.88 -17.20 -2.22
C CYS A 208 -24.69 -18.17 -2.12
#